data_AF-A0A952QL48-F1
#
_entry.id   AF-A0A952QL48-F1
#
_cell.length_a   1.000
_cell.length_b   1.000
_cell.length_c   1.000
_cell.angle_alpha   90.00
_cell.angle_beta   90.00
_cell.angle_gamma   90.00
#
_symmetry.space_group_name_H-M   'P 1'
#
loop_
_entity.id
_entity.type
_entity.pdbx_description
1 polymer ?
#
loop_
_entity_poly.entity_id
_entity_poly.type
_entity_poly.pdbx_seq_one_letter_code
_entity_poly.pdbx_strand_id
1 'polypeptide(L)' 'MVRVVPMCELCRRVRDDGFSARGTNCWVDFPSYLARHVVSPSQVRFSRNYCSECRLSYEILKSYGEQ' A
#
# COMPACT_ATOMS: atom_id res chain seq x y z
N MET A 1 -9.23 -12.58 14.74
CA MET A 1 -9.15 -11.12 14.57
C MET A 1 -8.76 -10.83 13.13
N VAL A 2 -9.49 -9.95 12.43
CA VAL A 2 -9.24 -9.61 11.02
C VAL A 2 -8.52 -8.25 10.97
N ARG A 3 -7.44 -8.14 10.19
CA ARG A 3 -6.67 -6.90 10.01
C ARG A 3 -7.11 -6.21 8.73
N VAL A 4 -7.44 -4.92 8.83
CA VAL A 4 -7.71 -4.09 7.65
C VAL A 4 -6.41 -3.38 7.25
N VAL A 5 -5.92 -3.67 6.06
CA VAL A 5 -4.63 -3.17 5.55
C VAL A 5 -4.88 -2.32 4.30
N PRO A 6 -4.40 -1.08 4.24
CA PRO A 6 -4.49 -0.27 3.03
C PRO A 6 -3.75 -0.93 1.87
N MET A 7 -4.41 -1.02 0.72
CA MET A 7 -3.85 -1.57 -0.50
C MET A 7 -3.95 -0.53 -1.61
N CYS A 8 -2.85 -0.35 -2.35
CA CYS A 8 -2.82 0.52 -3.50
C CYS A 8 -3.71 -0.07 -4.60
N GLU A 9 -4.70 0.68 -5.06
CA GLU A 9 -5.58 0.19 -6.14
C GLU A 9 -4.86 0.05 -7.49
N LEU A 10 -3.73 0.75 -7.67
CA LEU A 10 -2.95 0.71 -8.91
C LEU A 10 -1.88 -0.40 -8.90
N CYS A 11 -0.97 -0.38 -7.93
CA CYS A 11 0.16 -1.32 -7.90
C CYS A 11 -0.04 -2.54 -6.99
N ARG A 12 -1.20 -2.66 -6.32
CA ARG A 12 -1.56 -3.76 -5.42
C ARG A 12 -0.64 -3.98 -4.21
N ARG A 13 0.34 -3.10 -3.99
CA ARG A 13 1.16 -3.09 -2.78
C ARG A 13 0.30 -2.75 -1.56
N VAL A 14 0.65 -3.31 -0.42
CA VAL A 14 -0.02 -3.11 0.86
C VAL A 14 0.83 -2.25 1.78
N ARG A 15 0.18 -1.42 2.60
CA ARG A 15 0.85 -0.54 3.55
C ARG A 15 1.29 -1.35 4.78
N ASP A 16 2.58 -1.29 5.09
CA ASP A 16 3.17 -1.92 6.27
C ASP A 16 3.66 -0.83 7.25
N ASP A 17 2.78 -0.43 8.17
CA ASP A 17 3.08 0.56 9.21
C ASP A 17 3.79 -0.06 10.43
N GLY A 18 4.02 -1.38 10.45
CA GLY A 18 4.33 -2.12 11.67
C GLY A 18 5.79 -2.10 12.13
N PHE A 19 6.73 -1.74 11.26
CA PHE A 19 8.16 -1.94 11.54
C PHE A 19 9.10 -0.79 11.16
N SER A 20 8.64 0.19 10.39
CA SER A 20 9.52 1.29 9.98
C SER A 20 9.49 2.42 11.00
N ALA A 21 10.66 2.98 11.30
CA ALA A 21 10.78 4.20 12.08
C ALA A 21 9.83 5.28 11.50
N ARG A 22 9.20 6.05 12.40
CA ARG A 22 8.28 7.14 12.07
C ARG A 22 8.74 7.90 10.82
N GLY A 23 7.99 7.78 9.73
CA GLY A 23 8.18 8.62 8.54
C GLY A 23 8.27 7.88 7.21
N THR A 24 8.61 6.59 7.21
CA THR A 24 8.69 5.82 5.96
C THR A 24 7.39 5.07 5.72
N ASN A 25 6.52 5.61 4.84
CA ASN A 25 5.35 4.88 4.33
C ASN A 25 5.82 3.68 3.50
N CYS A 26 6.13 2.56 4.16
CA CYS A 26 6.63 1.36 3.49
C CYS A 26 5.46 0.60 2.85
N TRP A 27 5.34 0.72 1.52
CA TRP A 27 4.45 -0.10 0.71
C TRP A 27 5.20 -1.34 0.25
N VAL A 28 4.68 -2.53 0.55
CA VAL A 28 5.31 -3.81 0.25
C VAL A 28 4.37 -4.71 -0.56
N ASP A 29 4.89 -5.76 -1.18
CA ASP A 29 4.02 -6.78 -1.76
C ASP A 29 3.28 -7.57 -0.66
N PHE A 30 2.11 -8.11 -1.01
CA PHE A 30 1.26 -8.81 -0.06
C PHE A 30 1.92 -10.07 0.54
N PRO A 31 2.62 -10.94 -0.23
CA PRO A 31 3.37 -12.07 0.34
C PRO A 31 4.39 -11.65 1.41
N SER A 32 5.18 -10.60 1.15
CA SER A 32 6.14 -10.04 2.11
C SER A 32 5.45 -9.54 3.38
N TYR A 33 4.29 -8.89 3.26
CA TYR A 33 3.51 -8.47 4.42
C TYR A 33 3.06 -9.67 5.27
N LEU A 34 2.51 -10.72 4.64
CA LEU A 34 2.08 -11.92 5.34
C LEU A 34 3.24 -12.60 6.08
N ALA A 35 4.40 -12.71 5.43
CA ALA A 35 5.60 -13.31 6.01
C ALA A 35 6.11 -12.52 7.24
N ARG A 36 6.14 -11.18 7.15
CA ARG A 36 6.61 -10.32 8.25
C ARG A 36 5.66 -10.29 9.45
N HIS A 37 4.36 -10.31 9.20
CA HIS A 37 3.34 -10.23 10.25
C HIS A 37 2.88 -11.59 10.75
N VAL A 38 3.32 -12.68 10.12
CA VAL A 38 2.94 -14.06 10.43
C VAL A 38 1.41 -14.22 10.49
N VAL A 39 0.73 -13.69 9.46
CA VAL A 39 -0.74 -13.74 9.34
C VAL A 39 -1.16 -14.52 8.11
N SER A 40 -2.30 -15.20 8.18
CA SER A 40 -2.90 -15.88 7.04
C SER A 40 -3.61 -14.88 6.11
N PRO A 41 -3.63 -15.10 4.77
CA PRO A 41 -4.38 -14.26 3.84
C PRO A 41 -5.86 -14.08 4.23
N SER A 42 -6.49 -15.09 4.82
CA SER A 42 -7.91 -15.05 5.24
C SER A 42 -8.16 -14.07 6.39
N GLN A 43 -7.11 -13.70 7.13
CA GLN A 43 -7.15 -12.77 8.24
C GLN A 43 -6.91 -11.33 7.81
N VAL A 44 -6.68 -11.07 6.52
CA VAL A 44 -6.45 -9.74 5.98
C VAL A 44 -7.62 -9.29 5.11
N ARG A 45 -8.06 -8.06 5.32
CA ARG A 45 -9.01 -7.35 4.45
C ARG A 45 -8.34 -6.10 3.93
N PHE A 46 -8.65 -5.74 2.69
CA PHE A 46 -8.05 -4.58 2.06
C PHE A 46 -8.96 -3.38 2.17
N SER A 47 -8.39 -2.22 2.54
CA SER A 47 -9.02 -0.93 2.32
C SER A 47 -8.39 -0.24 1.10
N ARG A 48 -9.20 0.50 0.36
CA ARG A 48 -8.74 1.22 -0.84
C ARG A 48 -7.84 2.38 -0.43
N ASN A 49 -6.69 2.49 -1.08
CA ASN A 49 -5.76 3.60 -0.90
C ASN A 49 -4.83 3.69 -2.12
N TYR A 50 -3.89 4.64 -2.12
CA TYR A 50 -2.87 4.79 -3.16
C TYR A 50 -1.50 5.00 -2.51
N CYS A 51 -0.48 4.31 -3.01
CA CYS A 51 0.88 4.57 -2.57
C CYS A 51 1.39 5.93 -3.10
N SER A 52 2.42 6.46 -2.44
CA SER A 52 3.03 7.74 -2.82
C SER A 52 3.53 7.75 -4.26
N GLU A 53 4.13 6.65 -4.73
CA GLU A 53 4.60 6.51 -6.11
C GLU A 53 3.43 6.63 -7.10
N CYS A 54 2.37 5.86 -6.90
CA CYS A 54 1.21 5.89 -7.79
C CYS A 54 0.45 7.23 -7.74
N ARG A 55 0.41 7.88 -6.57
CA ARG A 55 -0.20 9.21 -6.42
C ARG A 55 0.62 10.27 -7.17
N LEU A 56 1.94 10.24 -7.03
CA LEU A 56 2.84 11.13 -7.76
C LEU A 56 2.71 10.93 -9.28
N SER A 57 2.70 9.68 -9.76
CA SER A 57 2.51 9.39 -11.18
C SER A 57 1.19 9.94 -11.71
N TYR A 58 0.10 9.83 -10.93
CA TYR A 58 -1.19 10.40 -11.31
C TYR A 58 -1.14 11.93 -11.43
N GLU A 59 -0.54 12.63 -10.45
CA GLU A 59 -0.37 14.09 -10.51
C GLU A 59 0.48 14.52 -11.72
N ILE A 60 1.56 13.80 -12.01
CA ILE A 60 2.40 14.04 -13.19
C ILE A 60 1.57 13.88 -14.47
N LEU A 61 0.88 12.75 -14.63
CA LEU A 61 0.06 12.50 -15.82
C LEU A 61 -1.06 13.52 -15.99
N LYS A 62 -1.69 13.96 -14.89
CA LYS A 62 -2.71 15.01 -14.93
C LYS A 62 -2.15 16.33 -15.46
N SER A 63 -0.94 16.72 -15.02
CA SER A 63 -0.29 17.96 -15.45
C SER A 63 0.05 18.00 -16.95
N TYR A 64 0.23 16.84 -17.60
CA TYR A 64 0.46 16.76 -19.04
C TYR A 64 -0.84 16.90 -19.87
N GLY A 65 -2.00 16.57 -19.31
CA GLY A 65 -3.29 16.65 -20.01
C GLY A 65 -3.92 18.04 -20.00
N GLU A 66 -3.36 19.00 -19.27
CA GLU A 66 -3.82 20.39 -19.18
C GLU A 66 -3.00 21.35 -20.09
N GLN A 67 -2.16 20.83 -21.00
CA GLN A 67 -1.44 21.60 -22.03
C GLN A 67 -2.12 21.55 -23.39
#